data_AF-A0A3D9XT01-F1
#
_entry.id   AF-A0A3D9XT01-F1
#
_cell.length_a   1.000
_cell.length_b   1.000
_cell.length_c   1.000
_cell.angle_alpha   90.00
_cell.angle_beta   90.00
_cell.angle_gamma   90.00
#
_symmetry.space_group_name_H-M   'P 1'
#
loop_
_entity.id
_entity.type
_entity.pdbx_description
1 polymer ?
#
loop_
_entity_poly.entity_id
_entity_poly.type
_entity_poly.pdbx_seq_one_letter_code
_entity_poly.pdbx_strand_id
1 'polypeptide(L)'
;MRMMTLPLCVTLLLAGCAEGVPEAPGEGRPMDEVPRQQRLPNGDRQYGFKNGCVIVLEPQRAVVKSEGDACALHHRDIALLYASAD
;
A
#
# COMPACT_ATOMS: atom_id res chain seq x y z
N MET A 1 65.90 -5.93 -16.52
CA MET A 1 65.01 -6.20 -17.67
C MET A 1 63.59 -5.85 -17.25
N ARG A 2 62.86 -5.16 -18.14
CA ARG A 2 61.51 -4.61 -17.94
C ARG A 2 60.48 -5.69 -17.58
N MET A 3 59.53 -5.34 -16.71
CA MET A 3 58.11 -5.41 -17.08
C MET A 3 57.27 -4.55 -16.12
N MET A 4 56.89 -3.38 -16.62
CA MET A 4 55.72 -2.63 -16.19
C MET A 4 54.48 -3.48 -16.54
N THR A 5 53.61 -3.72 -15.57
CA THR A 5 52.22 -4.10 -15.82
C THR A 5 51.34 -3.22 -14.95
N LEU A 6 50.54 -2.42 -15.64
CA LEU A 6 49.66 -1.38 -15.12
C LEU A 6 48.53 -1.92 -14.23
N PRO A 7 47.94 -1.03 -13.41
CA PRO A 7 46.87 -1.32 -12.48
C PRO A 7 45.52 -1.35 -13.20
N LEU A 8 44.62 -2.25 -12.81
CA LEU A 8 43.19 -2.08 -13.10
C LEU A 8 42.42 -2.08 -11.79
N CYS A 9 42.19 -0.88 -11.29
CA CYS A 9 41.17 -0.55 -10.32
C CYS A 9 39.81 -1.02 -10.85
N VAL A 10 39.41 -2.23 -10.47
CA VAL A 10 38.01 -2.68 -10.59
C VAL A 10 37.25 -2.11 -9.40
N THR A 11 36.99 -0.80 -9.42
CA THR A 11 35.97 -0.19 -8.58
C THR A 11 34.62 -0.44 -9.26
N LEU A 12 34.05 -1.61 -8.98
CA LEU A 12 32.63 -1.86 -9.24
C LEU A 12 31.82 -0.92 -8.33
N LEU A 13 31.52 0.28 -8.84
CA LEU A 13 30.50 1.13 -8.25
C LEU A 13 29.16 0.38 -8.39
N LEU A 14 28.66 -0.17 -7.28
CA LEU A 14 27.23 -0.39 -7.11
C LEU A 14 26.56 0.99 -7.06
N ALA A 15 26.35 1.59 -8.23
CA ALA A 15 25.37 2.64 -8.41
C ALA A 15 23.99 2.00 -8.27
N GLY A 16 23.57 1.76 -7.03
CA GLY A 16 22.17 1.54 -6.72
C GLY A 16 21.41 2.76 -7.22
N CYS A 17 20.60 2.57 -8.26
CA CYS A 17 19.65 3.56 -8.71
C CYS A 17 18.64 3.76 -7.57
N ALA A 18 18.94 4.68 -6.66
CA ALA A 18 17.94 5.36 -5.87
C ALA A 18 17.22 6.34 -6.79
N GLU A 19 16.43 5.80 -7.72
CA GLU A 19 15.43 6.58 -8.44
C GLU A 19 14.32 6.91 -7.43
N GLY A 20 14.59 7.91 -6.60
CA GLY A 20 13.57 8.55 -5.79
C GLY A 20 12.56 9.17 -6.73
N VAL A 21 11.44 8.48 -6.93
CA VAL A 21 10.26 9.07 -7.55
C VAL A 21 9.95 10.33 -6.72
N PRO A 22 9.86 11.52 -7.33
CA PRO A 22 9.56 12.73 -6.59
C PRO A 22 8.21 12.55 -5.89
N GLU A 23 8.25 12.47 -4.57
CA GLU A 23 7.05 12.43 -3.72
C GLU A 23 6.38 13.80 -3.86
N ALA A 24 5.25 13.86 -4.56
CA ALA A 24 4.49 15.09 -4.71
C ALA A 24 4.09 15.57 -3.30
N PRO A 25 4.40 16.81 -2.90
CA PRO A 25 4.12 17.27 -1.56
C PRO A 25 2.62 17.55 -1.43
N GLY A 26 1.94 16.80 -0.56
CA GLY A 26 0.69 17.26 0.07
C GLY A 26 -0.48 16.28 0.11
N GLU A 27 -0.54 15.27 -0.76
CA GLU A 27 -1.60 14.26 -0.73
C GLU A 27 -0.94 12.89 -0.76
N GLY A 28 -0.98 12.18 0.38
CA GLY A 28 -0.47 10.81 0.46
C GLY A 28 -1.03 9.96 -0.67
N ARG A 29 -0.23 8.99 -1.17
CA ARG A 29 -0.66 8.14 -2.29
C ARG A 29 -2.00 7.51 -1.92
N PRO A 30 -2.99 7.43 -2.83
CA PRO A 30 -4.32 6.88 -2.51
C PRO A 30 -4.29 5.48 -1.88
N MET A 31 -3.30 4.66 -2.24
CA MET A 31 -3.10 3.32 -1.68
C MET A 31 -2.59 3.31 -0.22
N ASP A 32 -2.07 4.44 0.28
CA ASP A 32 -1.55 4.59 1.64
C ASP A 32 -2.64 5.09 2.62
N GLU A 33 -3.91 5.18 2.18
CA GLU A 33 -5.01 5.55 3.06
C GLU A 33 -5.29 4.46 4.10
N VAL A 34 -5.53 4.88 5.35
CA VAL A 34 -5.86 3.99 6.47
C VAL A 34 -7.36 4.09 6.77
N PRO A 35 -8.15 3.02 6.59
CA PRO A 35 -9.58 3.05 6.87
C PRO A 35 -9.84 3.06 8.38
N ARG A 36 -10.95 3.69 8.79
CA ARG A 36 -11.49 3.51 10.13
C ARG A 36 -12.30 2.22 10.20
N GLN A 37 -11.90 1.30 11.08
CA GLN A 37 -12.59 0.04 11.29
C GLN A 37 -13.61 0.14 12.43
N GLN A 38 -14.78 -0.48 12.26
CA GLN A 38 -15.76 -0.70 13.33
C GLN A 38 -16.46 -2.07 13.16
N ARG A 39 -16.89 -2.69 14.25
CA ARG A 39 -17.80 -3.86 14.19
C ARG A 39 -19.24 -3.40 14.30
N LEU A 40 -20.11 -3.92 13.43
CA LEU A 40 -21.54 -3.67 13.45
C LEU A 40 -22.25 -4.59 14.46
N PRO A 41 -23.48 -4.28 14.90
CA PRO A 41 -24.22 -5.10 15.88
C PRO A 41 -24.46 -6.55 15.44
N ASN A 42 -24.50 -6.80 14.14
CA ASN A 42 -24.64 -8.14 13.55
C ASN A 42 -23.30 -8.89 13.41
N GLY A 43 -22.20 -8.31 13.89
CA GLY A 43 -20.85 -8.88 13.82
C GLY A 43 -20.08 -8.54 12.54
N ASP A 44 -20.72 -7.94 11.52
CA ASP A 44 -20.04 -7.54 10.29
C ASP A 44 -18.93 -6.50 10.60
N ARG A 45 -17.90 -6.47 9.75
CA ARG A 45 -16.80 -5.51 9.87
C ARG A 45 -16.99 -4.39 8.86
N GLN A 46 -17.03 -3.15 9.31
CA GLN A 46 -17.15 -1.98 8.45
C GLN A 46 -15.82 -1.21 8.41
N TYR A 47 -15.43 -0.79 7.21
CA TYR A 47 -14.24 0.02 6.92
C TYR A 47 -14.68 1.31 6.24
N GLY A 48 -14.40 2.46 6.87
CA GLY A 48 -14.76 3.79 6.37
C GLY A 48 -13.54 4.61 5.94
N PHE A 49 -13.65 5.26 4.79
CA PHE A 49 -12.59 6.07 4.16
C PHE A 49 -12.92 7.58 4.21
N LYS A 50 -11.92 8.44 3.96
CA LYS A 50 -12.05 9.90 4.08
C LYS A 50 -13.08 10.49 3.13
N ASN A 51 -13.22 9.94 1.93
CA ASN A 51 -14.16 10.41 0.92
C ASN A 51 -15.61 9.97 1.17
N GLY A 52 -15.88 9.29 2.29
CA GLY A 52 -17.20 8.76 2.63
C GLY A 52 -17.49 7.37 2.05
N CYS A 53 -16.53 6.73 1.36
CA CYS A 53 -16.65 5.32 1.02
C CYS A 53 -16.77 4.47 2.30
N VAL A 54 -17.71 3.53 2.26
CA VAL A 54 -17.94 2.54 3.32
C VAL A 54 -17.98 1.16 2.67
N ILE A 55 -17.16 0.25 3.20
CA ILE A 55 -17.12 -1.15 2.78
C ILE A 55 -17.48 -2.01 3.97
N VAL A 56 -18.43 -2.93 3.78
CA VAL A 56 -18.85 -3.88 4.80
C VAL A 56 -18.39 -5.26 4.39
N LEU A 57 -17.62 -5.90 5.26
CA LEU A 57 -17.17 -7.27 5.14
C LEU A 57 -17.91 -8.19 6.10
N GLU A 58 -17.91 -9.48 5.80
CA GLU A 58 -18.39 -10.50 6.71
C GLU A 58 -17.64 -10.52 8.07
N PRO A 59 -18.26 -11.10 9.12
CA PRO A 59 -17.69 -11.10 10.46
C PRO A 59 -16.34 -11.83 10.57
N GLN A 60 -16.23 -12.99 9.92
CA GLN A 60 -15.09 -13.91 10.07
C GLN A 60 -14.22 -14.03 8.82
N ARG A 61 -14.74 -13.61 7.65
CA ARG A 61 -14.05 -13.76 6.37
C ARG A 61 -13.77 -12.38 5.77
N ALA A 62 -12.68 -12.26 5.01
CA ALA A 62 -12.40 -11.09 4.19
C ALA A 62 -13.23 -11.16 2.89
N VAL A 63 -14.56 -11.16 3.02
CA VAL A 63 -15.50 -11.22 1.90
C VAL A 63 -16.37 -9.97 1.96
N VAL A 64 -16.43 -9.24 0.86
CA VAL A 64 -17.24 -8.02 0.73
C VAL A 64 -18.71 -8.39 0.68
N LYS A 65 -19.50 -7.82 1.60
CA LYS A 65 -20.97 -7.89 1.61
C LYS A 65 -21.59 -6.71 0.87
N SER A 66 -21.04 -5.52 1.05
CA SER A 66 -21.49 -4.32 0.35
C SER A 66 -20.40 -3.25 0.28
N GLU A 67 -20.50 -2.41 -0.74
CA GLU A 67 -19.69 -1.22 -0.96
C GLU A 67 -20.61 -0.05 -1.29
N GLY A 68 -20.29 1.15 -0.79
CA GLY A 68 -21.03 2.37 -1.10
C GLY A 68 -20.61 3.00 -2.43
N ASP A 69 -21.47 3.85 -2.99
CA ASP A 69 -21.26 4.46 -4.32
C ASP A 69 -20.02 5.38 -4.39
N ALA A 70 -19.58 5.92 -3.26
CA ALA A 70 -18.37 6.74 -3.16
C ALA A 70 -17.06 5.91 -3.26
N CYS A 71 -17.16 4.59 -3.34
CA CYS A 71 -15.99 3.72 -3.33
C CYS A 71 -15.29 3.64 -4.69
N ALA A 72 -14.01 4.00 -4.71
CA ALA A 72 -13.09 3.63 -5.78
C ALA A 72 -12.56 2.20 -5.56
N LEU A 73 -12.07 1.57 -6.63
CA LEU A 73 -11.57 0.19 -6.60
C LEU A 73 -10.50 -0.04 -5.52
N HIS A 74 -9.61 0.92 -5.31
CA HIS A 74 -8.52 0.79 -4.33
C HIS A 74 -9.02 0.71 -2.88
N HIS A 75 -10.15 1.34 -2.53
CA HIS A 75 -10.69 1.24 -1.17
C HIS A 75 -11.04 -0.21 -0.81
N ARG A 76 -11.54 -0.98 -1.78
CA ARG A 76 -11.86 -2.40 -1.57
C ARG A 76 -10.60 -3.21 -1.30
N ASP A 77 -9.55 -2.99 -2.08
CA ASP A 77 -8.29 -3.71 -1.91
C ASP A 77 -7.65 -3.37 -0.56
N ILE A 78 -7.68 -2.10 -0.15
CA ILE A 78 -7.23 -1.65 1.18
C ILE A 78 -8.07 -2.31 2.29
N ALA A 79 -9.40 -2.31 2.18
CA ALA A 79 -10.27 -2.92 3.20
C ALA A 79 -10.00 -4.43 3.36
N LEU A 80 -9.80 -5.15 2.25
CA LEU A 80 -9.46 -6.58 2.26
C LEU A 80 -8.08 -6.84 2.87
N LEU A 81 -7.09 -5.98 2.58
CA LEU A 81 -5.77 -6.05 3.20
C LEU A 81 -5.86 -5.93 4.73
N TYR A 82 -6.53 -4.90 5.24
CA TYR A 82 -6.71 -4.70 6.68
C TYR A 82 -7.49 -5.85 7.33
N ALA A 83 -8.52 -6.36 6.66
CA ALA A 83 -9.33 -7.46 7.16
C ALA A 83 -8.60 -8.81 7.23
N SER A 84 -7.50 -8.96 6.48
CA SER A 84 -6.64 -10.14 6.52
C SER A 84 -5.62 -10.11 7.67
N ALA A 85 -5.39 -8.95 8.28
CA ALA A 85 -4.44 -8.76 9.37
C ALA A 85 -5.09 -8.80 10.78
N ASP A 86 -6.43 -8.81 10.84
CA ASP A 86 -7.28 -8.82 12.06
C ASP A 86 -7.77 -10.24 12.37
#